data_AF-A0A843HH28-F1
#
_entry.id   AF-A0A843HH28-F1
#
_cell.length_a   1.000
_cell.length_b   1.000
_cell.length_c   1.000
_cell.angle_alpha   90.00
_cell.angle_beta   90.00
_cell.angle_gamma   90.00
#
_symmetry.space_group_name_H-M   'P 1'
#
loop_
_entity.id
_entity.type
_entity.pdbx_description
1 polymer ?
#
loop_
_entity_poly.entity_id
_entity_poly.type
_entity_poly.pdbx_seq_one_letter_code
_entity_poly.pdbx_strand_id
1 'polypeptide(L)'
;MAKKKGTKNTRRPITKEELMSLGVTDVTEDGTVYVNGKRKPVSLLKSREHRYGEVLIVTYPGICLQDYSTKVSVVQHKRHADGKLYDYKGWAYKTRNIPLGRLVYAWFHGEVPANMDIDHIDNNKWNNNINNLQMLTRRENLARRSLSWEEITRLYLERKREMGE
;
A
#
# COMPACT_ATOMS: atom_id res chain seq x y z
N MET A 1 -25.91 13.67 21.28
CA MET A 1 -24.58 13.03 21.15
C MET A 1 -24.42 12.48 19.74
N ALA A 2 -23.61 13.11 18.89
CA ALA A 2 -23.37 12.65 17.53
C ALA A 2 -22.47 11.40 17.54
N LYS A 3 -23.01 10.25 17.10
CA LYS A 3 -22.22 9.03 16.90
C LYS A 3 -21.17 9.33 15.81
N LYS A 4 -19.90 9.48 16.18
CA LYS A 4 -18.79 9.52 15.22
C LYS A 4 -18.83 8.21 14.44
N LYS A 5 -19.19 8.28 13.14
CA LYS A 5 -19.14 7.14 12.23
C LYS A 5 -17.68 6.67 12.19
N GLY A 6 -17.39 5.51 12.79
CA GLY A 6 -16.07 4.90 12.69
C GLY A 6 -15.73 4.73 11.21
N THR A 7 -14.60 5.31 10.79
CA THR A 7 -14.07 5.10 9.44
C THR A 7 -13.73 3.63 9.33
N LYS A 8 -14.56 2.87 8.59
CA LYS A 8 -14.31 1.45 8.34
C LYS A 8 -12.93 1.33 7.70
N ASN A 9 -12.03 0.56 8.32
CA ASN A 9 -10.73 0.28 7.75
C ASN A 9 -10.93 -0.55 6.48
N THR A 10 -10.59 0.03 5.32
CA THR A 10 -10.80 -0.60 4.01
C THR A 10 -9.63 -1.50 3.59
N ARG A 11 -8.56 -1.56 4.40
CA ARG A 11 -7.37 -2.36 4.11
C ARG A 11 -7.64 -3.84 4.36
N ARG A 12 -7.19 -4.67 3.43
CA ARG A 12 -7.24 -6.13 3.55
C ARG A 12 -5.93 -6.65 4.13
N PRO A 13 -5.95 -7.82 4.77
CA PRO A 13 -4.72 -8.55 5.02
C PRO A 13 -3.97 -8.76 3.71
N ILE A 14 -2.65 -8.87 3.80
CA ILE A 14 -1.82 -9.24 2.66
C ILE A 14 -0.77 -10.23 3.14
N THR A 15 -0.64 -11.34 2.42
CA THR A 15 0.34 -12.37 2.70
C THR A 15 1.34 -12.48 1.56
N LYS A 16 2.46 -13.16 1.81
CA LYS A 16 3.47 -13.45 0.79
C LYS A 16 2.90 -14.32 -0.33
N GLU A 17 2.03 -15.27 -0.01
CA GLU A 17 1.38 -16.16 -0.97
C GLU A 17 0.45 -15.37 -1.90
N GLU A 18 -0.29 -14.41 -1.35
CA GLU A 18 -1.09 -13.48 -2.17
C GLU A 18 -0.18 -12.67 -3.10
N LEU A 19 0.97 -12.19 -2.64
CA LEU A 19 1.94 -11.50 -3.50
C LEU A 19 2.48 -12.40 -4.63
N MET A 20 2.79 -13.66 -4.32
CA MET A 20 3.24 -14.64 -5.32
C MET A 20 2.15 -14.93 -6.35
N SER A 21 0.89 -15.09 -5.94
CA SER A 21 -0.21 -15.33 -6.88
C SER A 21 -0.40 -14.15 -7.84
N LEU A 22 -0.05 -12.95 -7.39
CA LEU A 22 -0.09 -11.71 -8.17
C LEU A 22 1.16 -11.50 -9.06
N GLY A 23 2.04 -12.48 -9.13
CA GLY A 23 3.23 -12.47 -9.99
C GLY A 23 4.45 -11.78 -9.38
N VAL A 24 4.44 -11.45 -8.09
CA VAL A 24 5.67 -11.03 -7.39
C VAL A 24 6.57 -12.24 -7.24
N THR A 25 7.71 -12.21 -7.91
CA THR A 25 8.65 -13.33 -7.93
C THR A 25 9.76 -13.15 -6.92
N ASP A 26 10.15 -11.91 -6.63
CA ASP A 26 11.19 -11.62 -5.65
C ASP A 26 11.07 -10.19 -5.09
N VAL A 27 11.59 -9.97 -3.88
CA VAL A 27 11.73 -8.66 -3.25
C VAL A 27 13.04 -8.63 -2.49
N THR A 28 13.87 -7.65 -2.81
CA THR A 28 15.16 -7.44 -2.15
C THR A 28 15.01 -6.59 -0.89
N GLU A 29 16.00 -6.64 -0.01
CA GLU A 29 15.97 -5.92 1.27
C GLU A 29 15.87 -4.40 1.12
N ASP A 30 16.39 -3.80 0.04
CA ASP A 30 16.27 -2.37 -0.27
C ASP A 30 14.88 -1.96 -0.80
N GLY A 31 13.98 -2.92 -0.97
CA GLY A 31 12.62 -2.72 -1.44
C GLY A 31 12.47 -2.75 -2.97
N THR A 32 13.46 -3.25 -3.70
CA THR A 32 13.32 -3.53 -5.14
C THR A 32 12.42 -4.76 -5.34
N VAL A 33 11.40 -4.63 -6.20
CA VAL A 33 10.41 -5.69 -6.45
C VAL A 33 10.61 -6.27 -7.85
N TYR A 34 10.54 -7.59 -7.96
CA TYR A 34 10.56 -8.34 -9.21
C TYR A 34 9.19 -8.92 -9.48
N VAL A 35 8.68 -8.67 -10.68
CA VAL A 35 7.37 -9.13 -11.11
C VAL A 35 7.53 -9.89 -12.41
N ASN A 36 7.08 -11.14 -12.43
CA ASN A 36 7.27 -12.04 -13.56
C ASN A 36 8.76 -12.03 -14.02
N GLY A 37 9.68 -12.08 -13.06
CA GLY A 37 11.13 -12.07 -13.29
C GLY A 37 11.74 -10.72 -13.74
N LYS A 38 10.95 -9.65 -13.86
CA LYS A 38 11.43 -8.33 -14.29
C LYS A 38 11.53 -7.36 -13.12
N ARG A 39 12.72 -6.75 -12.95
CA ARG A 39 12.96 -5.69 -11.97
C ARG A 39 12.02 -4.51 -12.22
N LYS A 40 11.33 -4.04 -11.18
CA LYS A 40 10.46 -2.86 -11.21
C LYS A 40 11.04 -1.78 -10.29
N PRO A 41 11.54 -0.65 -10.85
CA PRO A 41 12.03 0.43 -10.02
C PRO A 41 10.87 1.09 -9.25
N VAL A 42 11.12 1.47 -8.00
CA VAL A 42 10.17 2.08 -7.06
C VAL A 42 9.49 3.36 -7.61
N SER A 43 10.13 4.05 -8.54
CA SER A 43 9.72 5.37 -9.06
C SER A 43 8.91 5.34 -10.35
N LEU A 44 8.79 4.22 -11.06
CA LEU A 44 8.28 4.24 -12.43
C LEU A 44 7.59 2.93 -12.83
N LEU A 45 6.25 2.90 -12.88
CA LEU A 45 5.51 2.04 -13.81
C LEU A 45 4.20 2.67 -14.32
N LYS A 46 4.15 2.88 -15.63
CA LYS A 46 2.96 2.64 -16.46
C LYS A 46 3.31 1.53 -17.42
N SER A 47 2.44 0.53 -17.59
CA SER A 47 2.41 -0.24 -18.85
C SER A 47 1.00 -0.76 -19.13
N ARG A 48 0.55 -0.57 -20.38
CA ARG A 48 -0.53 -1.32 -21.06
C ARG A 48 0.13 -2.51 -21.80
N GLU A 49 -0.50 -3.66 -22.02
CA GLU A 49 -1.85 -3.86 -22.56
C GLU A 49 -2.59 -5.15 -22.09
N HIS A 50 -3.80 -5.30 -22.61
CA HIS A 50 -5.04 -5.95 -22.16
C HIS A 50 -5.26 -7.42 -22.62
N ARG A 51 -6.43 -7.93 -22.19
CA ARG A 51 -7.14 -9.20 -22.47
C ARG A 51 -6.63 -10.39 -21.63
N TYR A 52 -7.32 -10.71 -20.52
CA TYR A 52 -7.27 -11.97 -19.76
C TYR A 52 -6.29 -12.17 -18.56
N GLY A 53 -5.76 -11.14 -17.87
CA GLY A 53 -4.92 -11.42 -16.68
C GLY A 53 -4.72 -10.28 -15.66
N GLU A 54 -4.25 -10.66 -14.46
CA GLU A 54 -3.91 -9.79 -13.32
C GLU A 54 -2.64 -8.96 -13.62
N VAL A 55 -2.63 -7.66 -13.28
CA VAL A 55 -1.47 -6.77 -13.52
C VAL A 55 -1.04 -6.09 -12.21
N LEU A 56 0.21 -6.32 -11.80
CA LEU A 56 0.88 -5.51 -10.78
C LEU A 56 1.38 -4.21 -11.39
N ILE A 57 0.85 -3.07 -10.94
CA ILE A 57 1.37 -1.75 -11.25
C ILE A 57 2.07 -1.21 -10.00
N VAL A 58 3.28 -0.67 -10.15
CA VAL A 58 4.05 -0.10 -9.05
C VAL A 58 3.99 1.42 -9.24
N THR A 59 3.28 2.13 -8.35
CA THR A 59 3.07 3.58 -8.45
C THR A 59 3.37 4.28 -7.13
N TYR A 60 4.48 4.98 -7.04
CA TYR A 60 4.91 5.66 -5.82
C TYR A 60 3.82 6.60 -5.24
N PRO A 61 3.61 6.69 -3.90
CA PRO A 61 4.35 6.02 -2.79
C PRO A 61 3.88 4.59 -2.48
N GLY A 62 3.23 3.92 -3.42
CA GLY A 62 2.72 2.57 -3.21
C GLY A 62 2.93 1.63 -4.39
N ILE A 63 2.35 0.45 -4.26
CA ILE A 63 2.07 -0.47 -5.34
C ILE A 63 0.57 -0.36 -5.60
N CYS A 64 0.19 -0.14 -6.86
CA CYS A 64 -1.19 -0.22 -7.31
C CYS A 64 -1.39 -1.56 -8.01
N LEU A 65 -1.92 -2.56 -7.30
CA LEU A 65 -2.50 -3.69 -8.02
C LEU A 65 -3.73 -3.20 -8.78
N GLN A 66 -3.74 -3.36 -10.09
CA GLN A 66 -4.98 -3.21 -10.85
C GLN A 66 -5.51 -4.61 -11.14
N ASP A 67 -6.52 -4.99 -10.37
CA ASP A 67 -7.24 -6.24 -10.54
C ASP A 67 -8.29 -6.07 -11.65
N TYR A 68 -7.90 -6.48 -12.85
CA TYR A 68 -8.77 -6.45 -14.02
C TYR A 68 -9.76 -7.63 -14.09
N SER A 69 -9.77 -8.55 -13.10
CA SER A 69 -10.66 -9.71 -13.09
C SER A 69 -12.12 -9.33 -12.83
N THR A 70 -12.35 -8.26 -12.06
CA THR A 70 -13.68 -7.88 -11.61
C THR A 70 -14.15 -6.59 -12.29
N LYS A 71 -14.97 -6.75 -13.33
CA LYS A 71 -15.67 -5.66 -14.01
C LYS A 71 -16.83 -5.20 -13.14
N VAL A 72 -16.82 -3.93 -12.73
CA VAL A 72 -17.89 -3.31 -11.93
C VAL A 72 -18.61 -2.23 -12.74
N SER A 73 -19.93 -2.16 -12.61
CA SER A 73 -20.71 -1.05 -13.17
C SER A 73 -20.43 0.22 -12.37
N VAL A 74 -20.04 1.29 -13.04
CA VAL A 74 -19.82 2.60 -12.41
C VAL A 74 -20.72 3.64 -13.06
N VAL A 75 -21.16 4.61 -12.26
CA VAL A 75 -21.81 5.83 -12.77
C VAL A 75 -20.75 6.91 -12.83
N GLN A 76 -20.53 7.46 -14.02
CA GLN A 76 -19.65 8.60 -14.22
C GLN A 76 -20.50 9.86 -14.30
N HIS A 77 -20.12 10.87 -13.53
CA HIS A 77 -20.80 12.16 -13.52
C HIS A 77 -20.03 13.14 -14.38
N LYS A 78 -20.66 13.69 -15.42
CA LYS A 78 -20.05 14.69 -16.29
C LYS A 78 -20.85 15.98 -16.25
N ARG A 79 -20.16 17.10 -16.12
CA ARG A 79 -20.76 18.44 -16.26
C ARG A 79 -20.70 18.86 -17.72
N HIS A 80 -21.84 19.28 -18.26
CA HIS A 80 -21.97 19.67 -19.67
C HIS A 80 -21.89 21.19 -19.82
N ALA A 81 -21.74 21.66 -21.07
CA ALA A 81 -21.63 23.09 -21.39
C ALA A 81 -22.87 23.90 -20.96
N ASP A 82 -24.02 23.23 -20.80
CA ASP A 82 -25.26 23.78 -20.25
C ASP A 82 -25.25 23.91 -18.70
N GLY A 83 -24.15 23.56 -18.05
CA GLY A 83 -23.98 23.59 -16.59
C GLY A 83 -24.60 22.41 -15.85
N LYS A 84 -25.36 21.54 -16.52
CA LYS A 84 -26.05 20.40 -15.92
C LYS A 84 -25.12 19.21 -15.75
N LEU A 85 -25.42 18.39 -14.73
CA LEU A 85 -24.73 17.13 -14.46
C LEU A 85 -25.53 15.99 -15.09
N TYR A 86 -24.86 15.14 -15.87
CA TYR A 86 -25.46 13.96 -16.46
C TYR A 86 -24.72 12.71 -15.98
N ASP A 87 -25.48 11.65 -15.76
CA ASP A 87 -25.00 10.34 -15.32
C ASP A 87 -24.81 9.41 -16.52
N TYR A 88 -23.61 8.86 -16.64
CA TYR A 88 -23.25 7.92 -17.68
C TYR A 88 -22.92 6.56 -17.06
N LYS A 89 -23.64 5.52 -17.48
CA LYS A 89 -23.28 4.14 -17.13
C LYS A 89 -22.02 3.74 -17.89
N GLY A 90 -20.96 3.46 -17.13
CA GLY A 90 -19.71 2.93 -17.63
C GLY A 90 -19.33 1.63 -16.94
N TRP A 91 -18.20 1.07 -17.38
CA TRP A 91 -17.57 -0.06 -16.73
C TRP A 91 -16.20 0.37 -16.22
N ALA A 92 -15.86 -0.04 -15.01
CA ALA A 92 -14.52 0.09 -14.47
C ALA A 92 -14.03 -1.26 -13.99
N TYR A 93 -12.71 -1.37 -13.87
CA TYR A 93 -12.07 -2.51 -13.22
C TYR A 93 -11.76 -2.12 -11.77
N LYS A 94 -11.89 -3.08 -10.86
CA LYS A 94 -11.63 -2.83 -9.45
C LYS A 94 -10.12 -2.78 -9.21
N THR A 95 -9.61 -1.66 -8.70
CA THR A 95 -8.18 -1.53 -8.38
C THR A 95 -7.95 -1.65 -6.88
N ARG A 96 -6.82 -2.23 -6.47
CA ARG A 96 -6.38 -2.36 -5.09
C ARG A 96 -5.00 -1.71 -4.93
N ASN A 97 -4.91 -0.68 -4.10
CA ASN A 97 -3.62 -0.07 -3.76
C ASN A 97 -3.03 -0.75 -2.52
N ILE A 98 -1.81 -1.28 -2.64
CA ILE A 98 -1.00 -1.81 -1.54
C ILE A 98 0.23 -0.91 -1.38
N PRO A 99 0.45 -0.23 -0.26
CA PRO A 99 1.69 0.54 -0.05
C PRO A 99 2.95 -0.31 -0.23
N LEU A 100 4.02 0.24 -0.82
CA LEU A 100 5.25 -0.52 -1.12
C LEU A 100 5.85 -1.11 0.16
N GLY A 101 5.99 -0.31 1.22
CA GLY A 101 6.46 -0.81 2.52
C GLY A 101 5.60 -1.95 3.07
N ARG A 102 4.30 -1.97 2.78
CA ARG A 102 3.41 -3.08 3.18
C ARG A 102 3.71 -4.36 2.40
N LEU A 103 4.01 -4.24 1.11
CA LEU A 103 4.43 -5.39 0.30
C LEU A 103 5.78 -5.92 0.79
N VAL A 104 6.78 -5.04 0.93
CA VAL A 104 8.14 -5.43 1.36
C VAL A 104 8.08 -6.10 2.72
N TYR A 105 7.39 -5.51 3.69
CA TYR A 105 7.23 -6.09 5.01
C TYR A 105 6.53 -7.46 4.94
N ALA A 106 5.46 -7.60 4.15
CA ALA A 106 4.79 -8.88 4.00
C ALA A 106 5.68 -9.97 3.37
N TRP A 107 6.57 -9.59 2.46
CA TRP A 107 7.48 -10.54 1.82
C TRP A 107 8.49 -11.17 2.78
N PHE A 108 9.01 -10.37 3.72
CA PHE A 108 10.03 -10.79 4.68
C PHE A 108 9.45 -11.31 6.01
N HIS A 109 8.36 -10.70 6.50
CA HIS A 109 7.76 -11.04 7.80
C HIS A 109 6.43 -11.81 7.70
N GLY A 110 5.89 -12.03 6.49
CA GLY A 110 4.67 -12.82 6.28
C GLY A 110 3.40 -11.98 6.17
N GLU A 111 2.40 -12.27 6.98
CA GLU A 111 1.12 -11.53 6.89
C GLU A 111 1.23 -10.12 7.48
N VAL A 112 0.67 -9.13 6.78
CA VAL A 112 0.31 -7.84 7.40
C VAL A 112 -1.20 -7.77 7.60
N PRO A 113 -1.69 -7.83 8.85
CA PRO A 113 -3.11 -7.79 9.17
C PRO A 113 -3.81 -6.49 8.75
N ALA A 114 -5.10 -6.57 8.46
CA ALA A 114 -5.92 -5.43 8.02
C ALA A 114 -5.85 -4.20 8.94
N ASN A 115 -5.78 -4.42 10.25
CA ASN A 115 -5.78 -3.40 11.30
C ASN A 115 -4.38 -2.83 11.64
N MET A 116 -3.33 -3.32 10.98
CA MET A 116 -1.97 -2.85 11.15
C MET A 116 -1.54 -1.95 9.98
N ASP A 117 -0.70 -0.97 10.28
CA ASP A 117 -0.05 -0.07 9.34
C ASP A 117 1.46 -0.33 9.34
N ILE A 118 2.10 -0.19 8.18
CA ILE A 118 3.56 -0.19 8.09
C ILE A 118 4.03 1.26 8.09
N ASP A 119 4.94 1.57 9.01
CA ASP A 119 5.55 2.87 9.23
C ASP A 119 7.04 2.85 8.88
N HIS A 120 7.58 4.00 8.49
CA HIS A 120 8.98 4.19 8.15
C HIS A 120 9.70 4.78 9.36
N ILE A 121 10.67 4.05 9.90
CA ILE A 121 11.36 4.41 11.15
C ILE A 121 12.01 5.79 11.03
N ASP A 122 12.71 6.04 9.92
CA ASP A 122 13.37 7.30 9.59
C ASP A 122 12.43 8.41 9.08
N ASN A 123 11.12 8.16 9.05
CA ASN A 123 10.09 9.05 8.48
C ASN A 123 10.31 9.38 6.99
N ASN A 124 11.18 8.64 6.31
CA ASN A 124 11.46 8.76 4.89
C ASN A 124 10.74 7.65 4.13
N LYS A 125 9.56 7.98 3.60
CA LYS A 125 8.76 7.10 2.73
C LYS A 125 9.49 6.56 1.47
N TRP A 126 10.65 7.10 1.11
CA TRP A 126 11.47 6.61 0.00
C TRP A 126 12.37 5.44 0.41
N ASN A 127 12.75 5.37 1.69
CA ASN A 127 13.57 4.30 2.23
C ASN A 127 12.71 3.09 2.57
N ASN A 128 12.52 2.21 1.59
CA ASN A 128 11.74 0.98 1.77
C ASN A 128 12.63 -0.21 2.17
N ASN A 129 13.81 0.06 2.73
CA ASN A 129 14.64 -1.00 3.27
C ASN A 129 13.87 -1.73 4.38
N ILE A 130 13.88 -3.06 4.39
CA ILE A 130 13.13 -3.86 5.37
C ILE A 130 13.46 -3.44 6.82
N ASN A 131 14.71 -3.11 7.11
CA ASN A 131 15.16 -2.67 8.43
C ASN A 131 14.69 -1.25 8.80
N ASN A 132 14.20 -0.49 7.82
CA ASN A 132 13.57 0.82 8.03
C ASN A 132 12.04 0.73 8.19
N LEU A 133 11.45 -0.48 8.10
CA LEU A 133 10.00 -0.67 8.17
C LEU A 133 9.62 -1.30 9.51
N GLN A 134 8.52 -0.82 10.09
CA GLN A 134 7.95 -1.41 11.30
C GLN A 134 6.43 -1.51 11.19
N MET A 135 5.87 -2.55 11.80
CA MET A 135 4.43 -2.73 11.90
C MET A 135 3.91 -2.06 13.18
N LEU A 136 2.93 -1.17 13.02
CA LEU A 136 2.28 -0.44 14.11
C LEU A 136 0.76 -0.58 14.00
N THR A 137 0.07 -0.49 15.14
CA THR A 137 -1.36 -0.23 15.13
C THR A 137 -1.63 1.18 14.60
N ARG A 138 -2.83 1.39 14.04
CA ARG A 138 -3.24 2.71 13.57
C ARG A 138 -3.14 3.80 14.64
N ARG A 139 -3.38 3.44 15.91
CA ARG A 139 -3.29 4.36 17.05
C ARG A 139 -1.84 4.79 17.30
N GLU A 140 -0.91 3.84 17.31
CA GLU A 140 0.52 4.12 17.48
C GLU A 140 1.07 4.96 16.33
N ASN A 141 0.72 4.62 15.09
CA ASN A 141 1.13 5.39 13.92
C ASN A 141 0.64 6.84 13.98
N LEU A 142 -0.61 7.07 14.42
CA LEU A 142 -1.14 8.42 14.62
C LEU A 142 -0.44 9.16 15.76
N ALA A 143 -0.15 8.49 16.88
CA ALA A 143 0.58 9.09 17.99
C ALA A 143 2.00 9.49 17.55
N ARG A 144 2.69 8.65 16.77
CA ARG A 144 4.03 8.94 16.24
C ARG A 144 4.05 10.18 15.35
N ARG A 145 3.00 10.42 14.57
CA ARG A 145 2.87 11.63 13.72
C ARG A 145 2.79 12.94 14.50
N SER A 146 2.45 12.89 15.79
CA SER A 146 2.43 14.06 16.68
C SER A 146 3.70 14.24 17.51
N LEU A 147 4.67 13.31 17.44
CA LEU A 147 5.90 13.37 18.20
C LEU A 147 6.97 14.21 17.50
N SER A 148 7.86 14.82 18.29
CA SER A 148 9.06 15.46 17.78
C SER A 148 10.11 14.43 17.33
N TRP A 149 11.14 14.88 16.62
CA TRP A 149 12.22 14.02 16.14
C TRP A 149 13.03 13.40 17.30
N GLU A 150 13.21 14.16 18.39
CA GLU A 150 13.87 13.71 19.61
C GLU A 150 13.09 12.58 20.30
N GLU A 151 11.76 12.74 20.40
CA GLU A 151 10.87 11.74 20.99
C GLU A 151 10.84 10.45 20.17
N ILE A 152 10.77 10.57 18.84
CA ILE A 152 10.82 9.43 17.92
C ILE A 152 12.14 8.66 18.07
N THR A 153 13.26 9.37 18.12
CA THR A 153 14.60 8.78 18.25
C THR A 153 14.74 8.01 19.56
N ARG A 154 14.25 8.59 20.66
CA ARG A 154 14.27 7.93 21.97
C ARG A 154 13.49 6.61 21.96
N LEU A 155 12.27 6.60 21.42
CA LEU A 155 11.43 5.39 21.35
C LEU A 155 12.05 4.31 20.47
N TYR A 156 12.69 4.69 19.36
CA TYR A 156 13.42 3.75 18.50
C TYR A 156 14.57 3.07 19.26
N LEU A 157 15.39 3.84 19.99
CA LEU A 157 16.50 3.30 20.77
C LEU A 157 16.04 2.44 21.97
N GLU A 158 14.89 2.75 22.57
CA GLU A 158 14.27 1.90 23.61
C GLU A 158 13.82 0.55 23.02
N ARG A 159 13.07 0.56 21.92
CA ARG A 159 12.61 -0.67 21.25
C ARG A 159 13.77 -1.53 20.75
N LYS A 160 14.82 -0.92 20.21
CA LYS A 160 16.01 -1.65 19.74
C LYS A 160 16.69 -2.41 20.89
N ARG A 161 16.79 -1.77 22.06
CA ARG A 161 17.27 -2.42 23.30
C ARG A 161 16.37 -3.57 23.75
N GLU A 162 15.05 -3.42 23.64
CA GLU A 162 14.09 -4.50 23.97
C GLU A 162 14.21 -5.70 23.03
N MET A 163 14.53 -5.48 21.75
CA MET A 163 14.74 -6.55 20.76
C MET A 163 16.14 -7.18 20.80
N GLY A 164 17.06 -6.64 21.60
CA GLY A 164 18.40 -7.19 21.76
C GLY A 164 19.36 -6.91 20.59
N GLU A 165 19.14 -5.83 19.84
CA GLU A 165 20.02 -5.35 18.75
C GLU A 165 20.89 -4.16 19.16
#